data_AF-A0A3C1XDM1-F1
#
_entry.id   AF-A0A3C1XDM1-F1
#
_cell.length_a   1.000
_cell.length_b   1.000
_cell.length_c   1.000
_cell.angle_alpha   90.00
_cell.angle_beta   90.00
_cell.angle_gamma   90.00
#
_symmetry.space_group_name_H-M   'P 1'
#
loop_
_entity.id
_entity.type
_entity.pdbx_description
1 polymer ?
#
loop_
_entity_poly.entity_id
_entity_poly.type
_entity_poly.pdbx_seq_one_letter_code
_entity_poly.pdbx_strand_id
1 'polypeptide(L)'
;MNDTSRALKFFYLYFKKYKLQFLVIAIFIIAATYLQVKAPVLLGDSITHLSTYVGDYFSHQHADEAVKGLQQIAASSSQAQDALQQIASQMSQAAGHVVDWHSLTSANVPAAVTSNLPSGTTIDSLQALAKIPTDWHQLTDANVPEVIRATLNGQSIADLMKVATSQAPSKADFMNSMWMLLAFYLMTGVAQLIYSLLFTRIVAHSTNRMRKGLFGKLERLTISYFDRHADGDILARFTSDLDNIQNTLNQAAVNVTTNFALFIGILYMIFDQNVKMALVTISTTPVAILCAVIIIVQAKKYTDKQQKEVGELNAY
;
A
#
# COMPACT_ATOMS: atom_id res chain seq x y z
N MET A 1 -22.71 -27.80 34.63
CA MET A 1 -21.42 -27.12 34.36
C MET A 1 -20.71 -27.91 33.28
N ASN A 2 -20.72 -27.41 32.04
CA ASN A 2 -20.32 -28.17 30.85
C ASN A 2 -18.86 -28.66 30.95
N ASP A 3 -18.58 -29.86 30.46
CA ASP A 3 -17.25 -30.52 30.55
C ASP A 3 -16.10 -29.64 30.01
N THR A 4 -16.39 -28.75 29.07
CA THR A 4 -15.46 -27.74 28.53
C THR A 4 -14.91 -26.80 29.61
N SER A 5 -15.73 -26.34 30.55
CA SER A 5 -15.30 -25.43 31.62
C SER A 5 -14.38 -26.13 32.62
N ARG A 6 -14.61 -27.42 32.90
CA ARG A 6 -13.71 -28.23 33.74
C ARG A 6 -12.35 -28.43 33.07
N ALA A 7 -12.33 -28.73 31.77
CA ALA A 7 -11.10 -28.85 31.00
C ALA A 7 -10.30 -27.54 30.97
N LEU A 8 -10.95 -26.40 30.71
CA LEU A 8 -10.33 -25.08 30.76
C LEU A 8 -9.70 -24.78 32.13
N LYS A 9 -10.41 -25.09 33.22
CA LYS A 9 -9.92 -24.89 34.58
C LYS A 9 -8.71 -25.79 34.88
N PHE A 10 -8.71 -27.02 34.38
CA PHE A 10 -7.56 -27.93 34.46
C PHE A 10 -6.33 -27.37 33.75
N PHE A 11 -6.47 -26.90 32.51
CA PHE A 11 -5.35 -26.30 31.77
C PHE A 11 -4.85 -25.02 32.43
N TYR A 12 -5.76 -24.18 32.93
CA TYR A 12 -5.38 -22.96 33.67
C TYR A 12 -4.51 -23.29 34.89
N LEU A 13 -4.81 -24.34 35.65
CA LEU A 13 -4.01 -24.74 36.81
C LEU A 13 -2.57 -25.10 36.42
N TYR A 14 -2.38 -25.80 35.30
CA TYR A 14 -1.05 -26.16 34.79
C TYR A 14 -0.29 -24.95 34.23
N PHE A 15 -0.97 -24.04 33.53
CA PHE A 15 -0.38 -22.85 32.93
C PHE A 15 -0.17 -21.69 33.90
N LYS A 16 -0.85 -21.66 35.06
CA LYS A 16 -0.74 -20.59 36.08
C LYS A 16 0.71 -20.32 36.51
N LYS A 17 1.58 -21.34 36.47
CA LYS A 17 3.01 -21.21 36.82
C LYS A 17 3.80 -20.37 35.81
N TYR A 18 3.33 -20.29 34.55
CA TYR A 18 4.04 -19.65 33.44
C TYR A 18 3.48 -18.27 33.07
N LYS A 19 2.68 -17.63 33.94
CA LYS A 19 2.01 -16.36 33.66
C LYS A 19 2.93 -15.26 33.12
N LEU A 20 4.14 -15.13 33.68
CA LEU A 20 5.11 -14.14 33.21
C LEU A 20 5.58 -14.42 31.79
N GLN A 21 5.84 -15.69 31.45
CA GLN A 21 6.25 -16.06 30.10
C GLN A 21 5.10 -15.89 29.09
N PHE A 22 3.86 -16.16 29.49
CA PHE A 22 2.69 -15.84 28.67
C PHE A 22 2.53 -14.35 28.42
N LEU A 23 2.85 -13.49 29.39
CA LEU A 23 2.85 -12.03 29.21
C LEU A 23 3.90 -11.62 28.18
N VAL A 24 5.12 -12.16 28.27
CA VAL A 24 6.18 -11.91 27.27
C VAL A 24 5.74 -12.37 25.89
N ILE A 25 5.16 -13.57 25.77
CA ILE A 25 4.61 -14.08 24.50
C ILE A 25 3.53 -13.14 23.96
N ALA A 26 2.61 -12.66 24.80
CA ALA A 26 1.56 -11.73 24.38
C ALA A 26 2.15 -10.42 23.82
N ILE A 27 3.19 -9.87 24.45
CA ILE A 27 3.89 -8.68 23.93
C ILE A 27 4.47 -8.96 22.54
N PHE A 28 5.16 -10.08 22.35
CA PHE A 28 5.73 -10.43 21.04
C PHE A 28 4.65 -10.71 19.98
N ILE A 29 3.53 -11.34 20.37
CA ILE A 29 2.40 -11.53 19.46
C ILE A 29 1.84 -10.18 19.03
N ILE A 30 1.58 -9.27 19.97
CA ILE A 30 1.04 -7.93 19.65
C ILE A 30 2.01 -7.15 18.76
N ALA A 31 3.31 -7.18 19.07
CA ALA A 31 4.34 -6.53 18.26
C ALA A 31 4.41 -7.14 16.84
N ALA A 32 4.44 -8.46 16.71
CA ALA A 32 4.42 -9.15 15.43
C ALA A 32 3.15 -8.84 14.63
N THR A 33 1.99 -8.82 15.30
CA THR A 33 0.71 -8.45 14.68
C THR A 33 0.75 -7.02 14.16
N TYR A 34 1.24 -6.06 14.93
CA TYR A 34 1.36 -4.67 14.48
C TYR A 34 2.23 -4.55 13.23
N LEU A 35 3.40 -5.21 13.23
CA LEU A 35 4.31 -5.18 12.08
C LEU A 35 3.69 -5.85 10.84
N GLN A 36 3.05 -7.01 11.01
CA GLN A 36 2.40 -7.74 9.92
C GLN A 36 1.23 -6.95 9.31
N VAL A 37 0.45 -6.25 10.15
CA VAL A 37 -0.70 -5.45 9.71
C VAL A 37 -0.28 -4.12 9.08
N LYS A 38 0.85 -3.54 9.49
CA LYS A 38 1.39 -2.28 8.93
C LYS A 38 2.14 -2.49 7.61
N ALA A 39 2.70 -3.67 7.36
CA ALA A 39 3.45 -3.95 6.14
C ALA A 39 2.67 -3.68 4.82
N PRO A 40 1.37 -4.04 4.70
CA PRO A 40 0.55 -3.67 3.53
C PRO A 40 0.42 -2.16 3.29
N VAL A 41 0.42 -1.33 4.34
CA VAL A 41 0.39 0.14 4.17
C VAL A 41 1.68 0.64 3.56
N LEU A 42 2.80 0.15 4.10
CA LEU A 42 4.14 0.47 3.60
C LEU A 42 4.32 0.02 2.14
N LEU A 43 3.71 -1.10 1.76
CA LEU A 43 3.62 -1.51 0.34
C LEU A 43 2.86 -0.47 -0.49
N GLY A 44 1.72 0.00 -0.01
CA GLY A 44 0.93 1.05 -0.65
C GLY A 44 1.75 2.31 -0.90
N ASP A 45 2.41 2.81 0.14
CA ASP A 45 3.27 4.01 0.06
C ASP A 45 4.43 3.79 -0.93
N SER A 46 5.05 2.61 -0.92
CA SER A 46 6.12 2.25 -1.87
C SER A 46 5.63 2.26 -3.32
N ILE A 47 4.42 1.77 -3.58
CA ILE A 47 3.80 1.79 -4.91
C ILE A 47 3.53 3.23 -5.34
N THR A 48 3.04 4.08 -4.42
CA THR A 48 2.84 5.51 -4.71
C THR A 48 4.16 6.20 -5.05
N HIS A 49 5.23 6.00 -4.27
CA HIS A 49 6.55 6.55 -4.56
C HIS A 49 7.10 6.05 -5.91
N LEU A 50 6.87 4.77 -6.26
CA LEU A 50 7.24 4.24 -7.57
C LEU A 50 6.44 4.90 -8.69
N SER A 51 5.13 5.08 -8.51
CA SER A 51 4.28 5.76 -9.49
C SER A 51 4.72 7.21 -9.72
N THR A 52 5.06 7.93 -8.65
CA THR A 52 5.59 9.30 -8.73
C THR A 52 6.94 9.30 -9.45
N TYR A 53 7.87 8.41 -9.07
CA TYR A 53 9.16 8.28 -9.75
C TYR A 53 9.01 8.01 -11.25
N VAL A 54 8.11 7.09 -11.64
CA VAL A 54 7.86 6.76 -13.04
C VAL A 54 7.25 7.95 -13.79
N GLY A 55 6.28 8.65 -13.18
CA GLY A 55 5.68 9.86 -13.74
C GLY A 55 6.72 10.97 -13.96
N ASP A 56 7.55 11.23 -12.96
CA ASP A 56 8.62 12.23 -13.03
C ASP A 56 9.69 11.82 -14.05
N TYR A 57 10.03 10.54 -14.14
CA TYR A 57 10.98 10.03 -15.14
C TYR A 57 10.51 10.27 -16.58
N PHE A 58 9.24 9.96 -16.88
CA PHE A 58 8.67 10.20 -18.21
C PHE A 58 8.51 11.69 -18.52
N SER A 59 8.15 12.50 -17.52
CA SER A 59 8.06 13.95 -17.68
C SER A 59 9.45 14.57 -17.93
N HIS A 60 10.45 14.17 -17.15
CA HIS A 60 11.80 14.72 -17.23
C HIS A 60 12.50 14.38 -18.55
N GLN A 61 12.19 13.24 -19.17
CA GLN A 61 12.76 12.88 -20.48
C GLN A 61 12.43 13.91 -21.57
N HIS A 62 11.29 14.59 -21.47
CA HIS A 62 10.86 15.63 -22.41
C HIS A 62 11.05 17.06 -21.88
N ALA A 63 11.63 17.22 -20.68
CA ALA A 63 11.83 18.52 -20.06
C ALA A 63 12.76 19.41 -20.89
N ASP A 64 13.87 18.89 -21.40
CA ASP A 64 14.82 19.67 -22.21
C ASP A 64 14.20 20.15 -23.53
N GLU A 65 13.35 19.32 -24.16
CA GLU A 65 12.63 19.67 -25.38
C GLU A 65 11.56 20.72 -25.11
N ALA A 66 10.81 20.57 -24.00
CA ALA A 66 9.82 21.55 -23.56
C ALA A 66 10.47 22.90 -23.22
N VAL A 67 11.60 22.91 -22.51
CA VAL A 67 12.38 24.12 -22.21
C VAL A 67 12.84 24.79 -23.50
N LYS A 68 13.39 24.04 -24.46
CA LYS A 68 13.81 24.58 -25.77
C LYS A 68 12.63 25.16 -26.55
N GLY A 69 11.48 24.50 -26.56
CA GLY A 69 10.26 25.01 -27.21
C GLY A 69 9.77 26.31 -26.58
N LEU A 70 9.72 26.37 -25.25
CA LEU A 70 9.34 27.58 -24.51
C LEU A 70 10.36 28.72 -24.69
N GLN A 71 11.66 28.41 -24.77
CA GLN A 71 12.70 29.38 -25.09
C GLN A 71 12.58 29.90 -26.54
N GLN A 72 12.21 29.06 -27.51
CA GLN A 72 11.96 29.50 -28.88
C GLN A 72 10.74 30.43 -28.97
N ILE A 73 9.67 30.13 -28.21
CA ILE A 73 8.50 31.02 -28.09
C ILE A 73 8.90 32.35 -27.46
N ALA A 74 9.67 32.32 -26.37
CA ALA A 74 10.16 33.54 -25.73
C ALA A 74 11.07 34.35 -26.67
N ALA A 75 11.95 33.69 -27.44
CA ALA A 75 12.82 34.35 -28.42
C ALA A 75 12.06 34.93 -29.63
N SER A 76 10.87 34.42 -29.95
CA SER A 76 10.02 35.00 -30.98
C SER A 76 9.58 36.43 -30.64
N SER A 77 9.49 36.76 -29.34
CA SER A 77 9.17 38.11 -28.86
C SER A 77 10.28 39.12 -29.19
N SER A 78 11.53 38.78 -28.92
CA SER A 78 12.69 39.62 -29.23
C SER A 78 12.89 39.76 -30.74
N GLN A 79 12.72 38.66 -31.50
CA GLN A 79 12.78 38.70 -32.96
C GLN A 79 11.69 39.58 -33.58
N ALA A 80 10.48 39.55 -33.02
CA ALA A 80 9.39 40.42 -33.46
C ALA A 80 9.67 41.89 -33.12
N GLN A 81 10.25 42.18 -31.94
CA GLN A 81 10.68 43.53 -31.57
C GLN A 81 11.78 44.06 -32.50
N ASP A 82 12.81 43.27 -32.79
CA ASP A 82 13.90 43.64 -33.71
C ASP A 82 13.39 43.89 -35.13
N ALA A 83 12.48 43.04 -35.63
CA ALA A 83 11.86 43.21 -36.94
C ALA A 83 11.01 44.49 -37.01
N LEU A 84 10.20 44.76 -35.98
CA LEU A 84 9.40 45.99 -35.89
C LEU A 84 10.29 47.23 -35.79
N GLN A 85 11.43 47.15 -35.11
CA GLN A 85 12.39 48.25 -34.98
C GLN A 85 13.11 48.52 -36.32
N GLN A 86 13.48 47.47 -37.07
CA GLN A 86 14.02 47.60 -38.42
C GLN A 86 12.99 48.26 -39.37
N ILE A 87 11.73 47.81 -39.34
CA ILE A 87 10.64 48.41 -40.11
C ILE A 87 10.44 49.88 -39.72
N ALA A 88 10.44 50.20 -38.42
CA ALA A 88 10.33 51.56 -37.92
C ALA A 88 11.48 52.46 -38.41
N SER A 89 12.72 51.95 -38.41
CA SER A 89 13.88 52.70 -38.92
C SER A 89 13.83 52.95 -40.43
N GLN A 90 13.38 51.97 -41.22
CA GLN A 90 13.19 52.13 -42.67
C GLN A 90 12.08 53.15 -42.97
N MET A 91 10.99 53.09 -42.21
CA MET A 91 9.90 54.06 -42.28
C MET A 91 10.36 55.47 -41.90
N SER A 92 11.22 55.58 -40.87
CA SER A 92 11.78 56.87 -40.44
C SER A 92 12.68 57.50 -41.51
N GLN A 93 13.48 56.69 -42.21
CA GLN A 93 14.30 57.15 -43.34
C GLN A 93 13.45 57.59 -44.55
N ALA A 94 12.33 56.91 -44.80
CA ALA A 94 11.42 57.24 -45.92
C ALA A 94 10.50 58.44 -45.63
N ALA A 95 10.10 58.65 -44.37
CA ALA A 95 9.12 59.66 -43.97
C ALA A 95 9.73 60.96 -43.40
N GLY A 96 11.04 60.99 -43.17
CA GLY A 96 11.78 62.18 -42.71
C GLY A 96 11.55 62.56 -41.23
N HIS A 97 10.88 61.72 -40.45
CA HIS A 97 10.65 61.88 -39.01
C HIS A 97 10.83 60.54 -38.27
N VAL A 98 11.07 60.56 -36.96
CA VAL A 98 11.27 59.33 -36.16
C VAL A 98 9.92 58.63 -35.97
N VAL A 99 9.81 57.40 -36.48
CA VAL A 99 8.64 56.55 -36.29
C VAL A 99 8.96 55.56 -35.18
N ASP A 100 8.12 55.53 -34.13
CA ASP A 100 8.24 54.56 -33.05
C ASP A 100 7.59 53.23 -33.46
N TRP A 101 8.26 52.12 -33.19
CA TRP A 101 7.81 50.77 -33.53
C TRP A 101 6.49 50.39 -32.83
N HIS A 102 6.21 50.99 -31.67
CA HIS A 102 4.94 50.80 -30.94
C HIS A 102 3.72 51.39 -31.68
N SER A 103 3.94 52.35 -32.58
CA SER A 103 2.88 53.05 -33.32
C SER A 103 2.55 52.42 -34.69
N LEU A 104 3.27 51.35 -35.06
CA LEU A 104 3.13 50.67 -36.33
C LEU A 104 1.91 49.76 -36.34
N THR A 105 0.87 50.12 -37.08
CA THR A 105 -0.30 49.25 -37.32
C THR A 105 -0.38 48.89 -38.80
N SER A 106 -1.16 47.84 -39.12
CA SER A 106 -1.45 47.43 -40.50
C SER A 106 -2.08 48.55 -41.37
N ALA A 107 -2.59 49.63 -40.75
CA ALA A 107 -3.14 50.80 -41.44
C ALA A 107 -2.09 51.91 -41.74
N ASN A 108 -0.99 51.96 -40.99
CA ASN A 108 -0.02 53.07 -41.04
C ASN A 108 1.26 52.72 -41.83
N VAL A 109 1.44 51.46 -42.20
CA VAL A 109 2.62 50.99 -42.96
C VAL A 109 2.26 50.80 -44.44
N PRO A 110 3.01 51.40 -45.38
CA PRO A 110 2.77 51.28 -46.81
C PRO A 110 2.81 49.82 -47.30
N ALA A 111 1.96 49.49 -48.28
CA ALA A 111 1.83 48.14 -48.84
C ALA A 111 3.16 47.55 -49.36
N ALA A 112 4.12 48.40 -49.75
CA ALA A 112 5.45 48.03 -50.23
C ALA A 112 6.36 47.42 -49.14
N VAL A 113 6.13 47.73 -47.87
CA VAL A 113 6.87 47.16 -46.74
C VAL A 113 6.18 45.89 -46.25
N THR A 114 4.84 45.82 -46.34
CA THR A 114 4.06 44.62 -46.03
C THR A 114 4.26 43.48 -47.03
N SER A 115 4.67 43.76 -48.27
CA SER A 115 4.95 42.74 -49.28
C SER A 115 6.30 42.03 -49.10
N ASN A 116 7.21 42.60 -48.29
CA ASN A 116 8.52 41.99 -47.98
C ASN A 116 8.49 41.17 -46.68
N LEU A 117 7.35 41.13 -45.98
CA LEU A 117 7.15 40.31 -44.79
C LEU A 117 6.91 38.84 -45.19
N PRO A 118 7.40 37.87 -44.39
CA PRO A 118 7.16 36.45 -44.64
C PRO A 118 5.67 36.15 -44.77
N SER A 119 5.30 35.29 -45.73
CA SER A 119 3.91 34.92 -46.02
C SER A 119 3.14 34.52 -44.76
N GLY A 120 2.05 35.24 -44.46
CA GLY A 120 1.18 34.97 -43.30
C GLY A 120 1.50 35.78 -42.04
N THR A 121 2.48 36.69 -42.07
CA THR A 121 2.78 37.61 -40.96
C THR A 121 2.17 38.99 -41.22
N THR A 122 1.29 39.44 -40.32
CA THR A 122 0.75 40.81 -40.31
C THR A 122 1.50 41.64 -39.26
N ILE A 123 1.53 42.97 -39.44
CA ILE A 123 2.11 43.88 -38.44
C ILE A 123 1.41 43.72 -37.08
N ASP A 124 0.11 43.46 -37.08
CA ASP A 124 -0.67 43.22 -35.86
C ASP A 124 -0.26 41.88 -35.18
N SER A 125 0.08 40.85 -35.98
CA SER A 125 0.64 39.60 -35.45
C SER A 125 2.05 39.80 -34.87
N LEU A 126 2.89 40.63 -35.49
CA LEU A 126 4.22 40.98 -34.97
C LEU A 126 4.12 41.83 -33.70
N GLN A 127 3.17 42.76 -33.61
CA GLN A 127 2.92 43.52 -32.39
C GLN A 127 2.36 42.63 -31.26
N ALA A 128 1.54 41.63 -31.58
CA ALA A 128 1.06 40.65 -30.61
C ALA A 128 2.21 39.76 -30.09
N LEU A 129 3.15 39.39 -30.97
CA LEU A 129 4.36 38.63 -30.61
C LEU A 129 5.34 39.46 -29.76
N ALA A 130 5.50 40.75 -30.06
CA ALA A 130 6.38 41.65 -29.32
C ALA A 130 5.93 41.93 -27.87
N LYS A 131 4.66 41.65 -27.53
CA LYS A 131 4.09 41.79 -26.18
C LYS A 131 4.30 40.57 -25.28
N ILE A 132 4.84 39.48 -25.80
CA ILE A 132 5.12 38.26 -25.04
C ILE A 132 6.31 38.52 -24.08
N PRO A 133 6.28 38.03 -22.82
CA PRO A 133 7.44 38.08 -21.93
C PRO A 133 8.67 37.37 -22.52
N THR A 134 9.84 37.99 -22.41
CA THR A 134 11.13 37.43 -22.83
C THR A 134 11.61 36.28 -21.94
N ASP A 135 11.07 36.19 -20.71
CA ASP A 135 11.32 35.09 -19.80
C ASP A 135 10.33 33.96 -20.07
N TRP A 136 10.86 32.79 -20.45
CA TRP A 136 10.04 31.60 -20.74
C TRP A 136 9.22 31.14 -19.53
N HIS A 137 9.66 31.45 -18.30
CA HIS A 137 8.94 31.16 -17.05
C HIS A 137 7.63 31.94 -16.89
N GLN A 138 7.44 33.05 -17.61
CA GLN A 138 6.26 33.91 -17.53
C GLN A 138 5.27 33.66 -18.67
N LEU A 139 5.56 32.67 -19.53
CA LEU A 139 4.67 32.27 -20.61
C LEU A 139 3.44 31.58 -20.04
N THR A 140 2.28 32.05 -20.45
CA THR A 140 0.98 31.46 -20.11
C THR A 140 0.13 31.39 -21.36
N ASP A 141 -0.88 30.52 -21.36
CA ASP A 141 -1.83 30.41 -22.48
C ASP A 141 -2.58 31.73 -22.75
N ALA A 142 -2.64 32.64 -21.77
CA ALA A 142 -3.24 33.97 -21.91
C ALA A 142 -2.30 35.00 -22.59
N ASN A 143 -0.99 34.88 -22.39
CA ASN A 143 -0.01 35.86 -22.88
C ASN A 143 0.54 35.52 -24.28
N VAL A 144 0.34 34.29 -24.76
CA VAL A 144 0.85 33.84 -26.06
C VAL A 144 -0.25 33.92 -27.13
N PRO A 145 0.00 34.60 -28.27
CA PRO A 145 -0.96 34.73 -29.36
C PRO A 145 -1.39 33.38 -29.94
N GLU A 146 -2.63 33.32 -30.44
CA GLU A 146 -3.23 32.12 -31.03
C GLU A 146 -2.41 31.53 -32.19
N VAL A 147 -1.69 32.37 -32.93
CA VAL A 147 -0.80 31.97 -34.03
C VAL A 147 0.29 31.00 -33.56
N ILE A 148 0.88 31.23 -32.39
CA ILE A 148 1.89 30.32 -31.80
C ILE A 148 1.21 29.10 -31.18
N ARG A 149 0.08 29.29 -30.49
CA ARG A 149 -0.66 28.18 -29.86
C ARG A 149 -1.15 27.15 -30.88
N ALA A 150 -1.49 27.57 -32.10
CA ALA A 150 -1.88 26.67 -33.19
C ALA A 150 -0.74 25.76 -33.68
N THR A 151 0.52 26.16 -33.49
CA THR A 151 1.71 25.37 -33.86
C THR A 151 2.04 24.28 -32.82
N LEU A 152 1.45 24.35 -31.62
CA LEU A 152 1.74 23.44 -30.51
C LEU A 152 0.99 22.09 -30.60
N ASN A 153 0.44 21.73 -31.77
CA ASN A 153 -0.24 20.43 -32.01
C ASN A 153 -1.27 20.04 -30.93
N GLY A 154 -1.96 21.02 -30.36
CA GLY A 154 -2.97 20.80 -29.31
C GLY A 154 -2.43 20.71 -27.87
N GLN A 155 -1.13 20.86 -27.64
CA GLN A 155 -0.57 21.00 -26.29
C GLN A 155 -0.69 22.42 -25.77
N SER A 156 -1.05 22.57 -24.49
CA SER A 156 -1.09 23.87 -23.83
C SER A 156 0.31 24.29 -23.36
N ILE A 157 0.53 25.60 -23.23
CA ILE A 157 1.76 26.14 -22.65
C ILE A 157 1.88 25.73 -21.18
N ALA A 158 0.75 25.58 -20.48
CA ALA A 158 0.72 25.05 -19.12
C ALA A 158 1.25 23.61 -19.02
N ASP A 159 0.93 22.74 -20.00
CA ASP A 159 1.45 21.36 -20.03
C ASP A 159 2.94 21.34 -20.32
N LEU A 160 3.41 22.17 -21.26
CA LEU A 160 4.83 22.33 -21.55
C LEU A 160 5.60 22.88 -20.35
N MET A 161 5.03 23.86 -19.63
CA MET A 161 5.61 24.40 -18.40
C MET A 161 5.72 23.33 -17.31
N LYS A 162 4.68 22.52 -17.12
CA LYS A 162 4.67 21.42 -16.14
C LYS A 162 5.76 20.38 -16.43
N VAL A 163 6.01 20.08 -17.70
CA VAL A 163 7.08 19.18 -18.15
C VAL A 163 8.45 19.83 -17.99
N ALA A 164 8.60 21.09 -18.39
CA ALA A 164 9.84 21.87 -18.29
C ALA A 164 10.30 22.09 -16.84
N THR A 165 9.38 22.22 -15.88
CA THR A 165 9.68 22.38 -14.45
C THR A 165 9.70 21.07 -13.66
N SER A 166 9.61 19.92 -14.33
CA SER A 166 9.62 18.62 -13.65
C SER A 166 10.94 18.42 -12.88
N GLN A 167 10.84 18.04 -11.60
CA GLN A 167 12.01 17.79 -10.75
C GLN A 167 12.72 16.51 -11.17
N ALA A 168 14.03 16.44 -10.93
CA ALA A 168 14.82 15.24 -11.23
C ALA A 168 14.26 14.03 -10.46
N PRO A 169 14.09 12.87 -11.13
CA PRO A 169 13.42 11.73 -10.53
C PRO A 169 14.27 11.14 -9.39
N SER A 170 13.79 11.28 -8.14
CA SER A 170 14.46 10.75 -6.95
C SER A 170 14.05 9.30 -6.66
N LYS A 171 15.02 8.38 -6.68
CA LYS A 171 14.83 6.97 -6.27
C LYS A 171 14.88 6.77 -4.75
N ALA A 172 15.29 7.79 -4.00
CA ALA A 172 15.61 7.66 -2.58
C ALA A 172 14.39 7.26 -1.75
N ASP A 173 13.24 7.90 -2.00
CA ASP A 173 12.01 7.67 -1.23
C ASP A 173 11.46 6.25 -1.44
N PHE A 174 11.49 5.78 -2.70
CA PHE A 174 11.13 4.41 -3.04
C PHE A 174 12.06 3.40 -2.37
N MET A 175 13.37 3.60 -2.47
CA MET A 175 14.36 2.66 -1.92
C MET A 175 14.31 2.63 -0.39
N ASN A 176 14.10 3.78 0.26
CA ASN A 176 13.90 3.85 1.71
C ASN A 176 12.64 3.08 2.15
N SER A 177 11.54 3.24 1.42
CA SER A 177 10.29 2.51 1.69
C SER A 177 10.47 0.99 1.54
N MET A 178 11.23 0.55 0.54
CA MET A 178 11.56 -0.87 0.33
C MET A 178 12.44 -1.45 1.46
N TRP A 179 13.45 -0.70 1.92
CA TRP A 179 14.28 -1.12 3.05
C TRP A 179 13.49 -1.19 4.35
N MET A 180 12.61 -0.22 4.59
CA MET A 180 11.71 -0.24 5.75
C MET A 180 10.77 -1.45 5.69
N LEU A 181 10.22 -1.75 4.53
CA LEU A 181 9.39 -2.92 4.33
C LEU A 181 10.14 -4.23 4.62
N LEU A 182 11.35 -4.39 4.09
CA LEU A 182 12.18 -5.55 4.36
C LEU A 182 12.45 -5.70 5.86
N ALA A 183 12.80 -4.60 6.54
CA ALA A 183 13.01 -4.59 7.98
C ALA A 183 11.75 -5.02 8.75
N PHE A 184 10.57 -4.57 8.34
CA PHE A 184 9.30 -4.95 8.97
C PHE A 184 8.99 -6.44 8.82
N TYR A 185 9.18 -7.02 7.63
CA TYR A 185 8.99 -8.46 7.42
C TYR A 185 10.00 -9.30 8.21
N LEU A 186 11.27 -8.87 8.24
CA LEU A 186 12.30 -9.53 9.04
C LEU A 186 11.98 -9.47 10.53
N MET A 187 11.63 -8.30 11.06
CA MET A 187 11.24 -8.14 12.46
C MET A 187 9.99 -8.95 12.81
N THR A 188 9.02 -9.03 11.90
CA THR A 188 7.84 -9.89 12.06
C THR A 188 8.27 -11.35 12.19
N GLY A 189 9.10 -11.85 11.26
CA GLY A 189 9.59 -13.23 11.29
C GLY A 189 10.39 -13.55 12.56
N VAL A 190 11.24 -12.63 13.02
CA VAL A 190 12.00 -12.78 14.27
C VAL A 190 11.06 -12.80 15.48
N ALA A 191 10.11 -11.89 15.57
CA ALA A 191 9.12 -11.88 16.66
C ALA A 191 8.28 -13.17 16.67
N GLN A 192 7.90 -13.65 15.48
CA GLN A 192 7.18 -14.92 15.30
C GLN A 192 7.97 -16.12 15.77
N LEU A 193 9.25 -16.21 15.41
CA LEU A 193 10.13 -17.25 15.89
C LEU A 193 10.27 -17.21 17.41
N ILE A 194 10.49 -16.02 17.99
CA ILE A 194 10.66 -15.87 19.45
C ILE A 194 9.41 -16.34 20.19
N TYR A 195 8.22 -15.82 19.86
CA TYR A 195 7.02 -16.21 20.59
C TYR A 195 6.69 -17.70 20.37
N SER A 196 6.93 -18.24 19.18
CA SER A 196 6.69 -19.65 18.86
C SER A 196 7.58 -20.56 19.69
N LEU A 197 8.89 -20.28 19.74
CA LEU A 197 9.83 -21.04 20.57
C LEU A 197 9.50 -20.97 22.06
N LEU A 198 9.15 -19.78 22.57
CA LEU A 198 8.73 -19.61 23.96
C LEU A 198 7.46 -20.41 24.27
N PHE A 199 6.46 -20.36 23.38
CA PHE A 199 5.21 -21.08 23.56
C PHE A 199 5.41 -22.60 23.53
N THR A 200 6.14 -23.12 22.54
CA THR A 200 6.46 -24.55 22.44
C THR A 200 7.20 -25.05 23.67
N ARG A 201 8.13 -24.26 24.21
CA ARG A 201 8.82 -24.60 25.45
C ARG A 201 7.85 -24.71 26.62
N ILE A 202 6.92 -23.78 26.78
CA ILE A 202 5.92 -23.82 27.87
C ILE A 202 5.02 -25.05 27.74
N VAL A 203 4.50 -25.33 26.55
CA VAL A 203 3.63 -26.49 26.31
C VAL A 203 4.37 -27.78 26.63
N ALA A 204 5.60 -27.96 26.14
CA ALA A 204 6.40 -29.15 26.42
C ALA A 204 6.64 -29.37 27.93
N HIS A 205 6.98 -28.32 28.68
CA HIS A 205 7.16 -28.43 30.13
C HIS A 205 5.83 -28.71 30.86
N SER A 206 4.73 -28.14 30.37
CA SER A 206 3.38 -28.37 30.89
C SER A 206 2.94 -29.82 30.70
N THR A 207 3.08 -30.37 29.49
CA THR A 207 2.76 -31.77 29.18
C THR A 207 3.64 -32.73 29.97
N ASN A 208 4.95 -32.49 30.07
CA ASN A 208 5.83 -33.34 30.88
C ASN A 208 5.40 -33.37 32.37
N ARG A 209 4.94 -32.23 32.90
CA ARG A 209 4.37 -32.20 34.25
C ARG A 209 3.07 -32.99 34.35
N MET A 210 2.19 -32.92 33.34
CA MET A 210 0.98 -33.74 33.27
C MET A 210 1.34 -35.23 33.26
N ARG A 211 2.35 -35.63 32.46
CA ARG A 211 2.85 -37.01 32.38
C ARG A 211 3.36 -37.51 33.73
N LYS A 212 4.18 -36.70 34.43
CA LYS A 212 4.66 -37.02 35.80
C LYS A 212 3.51 -37.12 36.81
N GLY A 213 2.54 -36.22 36.74
CA GLY A 213 1.36 -36.23 37.63
C GLY A 213 0.46 -37.44 37.39
N LEU A 214 0.28 -37.84 36.13
CA LEU A 214 -0.47 -39.04 35.75
C LEU A 214 0.24 -40.29 36.26
N PHE A 215 1.56 -40.39 36.05
CA PHE A 215 2.39 -41.51 36.52
C PHE A 215 2.32 -41.67 38.04
N GLY A 216 2.56 -40.59 38.80
CA GLY A 216 2.49 -40.63 40.25
C GLY A 216 1.09 -40.91 40.81
N LYS A 217 0.04 -40.72 40.01
CA LYS A 217 -1.32 -41.15 40.37
C LYS A 217 -1.54 -42.64 40.07
N LEU A 218 -1.05 -43.13 38.93
CA LEU A 218 -1.10 -44.56 38.57
C LEU A 218 -0.39 -45.42 39.63
N GLU A 219 0.80 -45.01 40.11
CA GLU A 219 1.55 -45.72 41.16
C GLU A 219 0.79 -45.86 42.50
N ARG A 220 -0.24 -45.02 42.73
CA ARG A 220 -1.03 -45.00 43.97
C ARG A 220 -2.38 -45.69 43.82
N LEU A 221 -2.72 -46.19 42.63
CA LEU A 221 -3.98 -46.91 42.40
C LEU A 221 -3.88 -48.34 42.94
N THR A 222 -5.03 -48.86 43.38
CA THR A 222 -5.13 -50.22 43.91
C THR A 222 -5.05 -51.25 42.78
N ILE A 223 -4.65 -52.48 43.12
CA ILE A 223 -4.61 -53.61 42.17
C ILE A 223 -5.98 -53.80 41.49
N SER A 224 -7.09 -53.61 42.22
CA SER A 224 -8.45 -53.70 41.65
C SER A 224 -8.74 -52.70 40.52
N TYR A 225 -8.03 -51.58 40.44
CA TYR A 225 -8.14 -50.67 39.29
C TYR A 225 -7.54 -51.30 38.03
N PHE A 226 -6.37 -51.94 38.16
CA PHE A 226 -5.67 -52.60 37.07
C PHE A 226 -6.39 -53.86 36.61
N ASP A 227 -7.01 -54.63 37.51
CA ASP A 227 -7.81 -55.80 37.12
C ASP A 227 -9.08 -55.45 36.30
N ARG A 228 -9.54 -54.20 36.37
CA ARG A 228 -10.77 -53.72 35.70
C ARG A 228 -10.50 -52.96 34.40
N HIS A 229 -9.24 -52.68 34.05
CA HIS A 229 -8.88 -51.91 32.86
C HIS A 229 -7.82 -52.64 32.05
N ALA A 230 -7.93 -52.62 30.72
CA ALA A 230 -6.92 -53.22 29.87
C ALA A 230 -5.60 -52.44 29.96
N ASP A 231 -4.47 -53.16 30.00
CA ASP A 231 -3.13 -52.54 30.02
C ASP A 231 -2.93 -51.59 28.83
N GLY A 232 -3.51 -51.93 27.67
CA GLY A 232 -3.49 -51.10 26.47
C GLY A 232 -4.19 -49.75 26.66
N ASP A 233 -5.31 -49.69 27.39
CA ASP A 233 -6.03 -48.44 27.66
C ASP A 233 -5.22 -47.51 28.57
N ILE A 234 -4.50 -48.09 29.54
CA ILE A 234 -3.64 -47.32 30.45
C ILE A 234 -2.44 -46.77 29.68
N LEU A 235 -1.82 -47.59 28.81
CA LEU A 235 -0.69 -47.16 27.98
C LEU A 235 -1.11 -46.08 26.97
N ALA A 236 -2.26 -46.24 26.32
CA ALA A 236 -2.80 -45.28 25.36
C ALA A 236 -3.06 -43.90 25.99
N ARG A 237 -3.56 -43.87 27.24
CA ARG A 237 -3.73 -42.62 28.01
C ARG A 237 -2.38 -41.95 28.32
N PHE A 238 -1.31 -42.72 28.45
CA PHE A 238 0.02 -42.22 28.77
C PHE A 238 0.81 -41.74 27.55
N THR A 239 0.61 -42.39 26.41
CA THR A 239 1.29 -42.07 25.16
C THR A 239 0.39 -41.20 24.29
N SER A 240 -0.63 -41.80 23.65
CA SER A 240 -1.50 -41.18 22.66
C SER A 240 -2.24 -39.95 23.19
N ASP A 241 -2.94 -40.05 24.32
CA ASP A 241 -3.77 -38.94 24.81
C ASP A 241 -2.93 -37.73 25.22
N LEU A 242 -1.80 -37.96 25.91
CA LEU A 242 -0.90 -36.88 26.32
C LEU A 242 -0.20 -36.23 25.12
N ASP A 243 0.18 -37.02 24.12
CA ASP A 243 0.79 -36.50 22.89
C ASP A 243 -0.25 -35.71 22.08
N ASN A 244 -1.50 -36.19 22.01
CA ASN A 244 -2.61 -35.45 21.41
C ASN A 244 -2.89 -34.13 22.13
N ILE A 245 -2.86 -34.12 23.47
CA ILE A 245 -2.98 -32.88 24.27
C ILE A 245 -1.83 -31.92 23.95
N GLN A 246 -0.59 -32.41 23.87
CA GLN A 246 0.57 -31.58 23.54
C GLN A 246 0.45 -30.95 22.16
N ASN A 247 0.09 -31.75 21.15
CA ASN A 247 -0.06 -31.28 19.77
C ASN A 247 -1.21 -30.29 19.65
N THR A 248 -2.36 -30.60 20.26
CA THR A 248 -3.53 -29.71 20.27
C THR A 248 -3.21 -28.39 20.97
N LEU A 249 -2.52 -28.41 22.11
CA LEU A 249 -2.13 -27.18 22.81
C LEU A 249 -1.12 -26.37 22.00
N ASN A 250 -0.12 -26.99 21.38
CA ASN A 250 0.86 -26.28 20.56
C ASN A 250 0.22 -25.61 19.34
N GLN A 251 -0.71 -26.29 18.67
CA GLN A 251 -1.34 -25.74 17.47
C GLN A 251 -2.52 -24.83 17.80
N ALA A 252 -3.53 -25.35 18.50
CA ALA A 252 -4.78 -24.64 18.73
C ALA A 252 -4.58 -23.43 19.63
N ALA A 253 -3.82 -23.54 20.72
CA ALA A 253 -3.68 -22.41 21.64
C ALA A 253 -2.83 -21.27 21.04
N VAL A 254 -1.79 -21.59 20.26
CA VAL A 254 -1.04 -20.57 19.49
C VAL A 254 -1.96 -19.92 18.47
N ASN A 255 -2.59 -20.72 17.60
CA ASN A 255 -3.41 -20.20 16.50
C ASN A 255 -4.59 -19.37 17.00
N VAL A 256 -5.29 -19.81 18.05
CA VAL A 256 -6.40 -19.02 18.62
C VAL A 256 -5.89 -17.69 19.16
N THR A 257 -4.75 -17.68 19.85
CA THR A 257 -4.18 -16.44 20.41
C THR A 257 -3.70 -15.50 19.31
N THR A 258 -2.97 -16.01 18.31
CA THR A 258 -2.43 -15.20 17.21
C THR A 258 -3.53 -14.72 16.28
N ASN A 259 -4.51 -15.55 15.92
CA ASN A 259 -5.64 -15.15 15.08
C ASN A 259 -6.52 -14.13 15.78
N PHE A 260 -6.73 -14.27 17.09
CA PHE A 260 -7.46 -13.27 17.86
C PHE A 260 -6.71 -11.93 17.87
N ALA A 261 -5.40 -11.95 18.14
CA ALA A 261 -4.58 -10.74 18.08
C ALA A 261 -4.60 -10.11 16.68
N LEU A 262 -4.45 -10.92 15.63
CA LEU A 262 -4.49 -10.49 14.23
C LEU A 262 -5.85 -9.87 13.87
N PHE A 263 -6.95 -10.49 14.28
CA PHE A 263 -8.30 -9.97 14.06
C PHE A 263 -8.47 -8.58 14.68
N ILE A 264 -8.08 -8.41 15.95
CA ILE A 264 -8.12 -7.11 16.63
C ILE A 264 -7.17 -6.10 15.96
N GLY A 265 -5.98 -6.53 15.57
CA GLY A 265 -4.97 -5.69 14.91
C GLY A 265 -5.45 -5.15 13.57
N ILE A 266 -6.06 -6.01 12.74
CA ILE A 266 -6.64 -5.62 11.45
C ILE A 266 -7.79 -4.64 11.66
N LEU A 267 -8.71 -4.91 12.60
CA LEU A 267 -9.81 -4.00 12.87
C LEU A 267 -9.31 -2.62 13.29
N TYR A 268 -8.41 -2.57 14.28
CA TYR A 268 -7.81 -1.32 14.74
C TYR A 268 -7.18 -0.53 13.58
N MET A 269 -6.43 -1.21 12.72
CA MET A 269 -5.70 -0.57 11.64
C MET A 269 -6.62 -0.06 10.51
N ILE A 270 -7.67 -0.80 10.12
CA ILE A 270 -8.59 -0.33 9.08
C ILE A 270 -9.36 0.91 9.58
N PHE A 271 -9.71 0.97 10.87
CA PHE A 271 -10.30 2.17 11.48
C PHE A 271 -9.35 3.36 11.50
N ASP A 272 -8.07 3.14 11.79
CA ASP A 272 -7.03 4.18 11.79
C ASP A 272 -6.83 4.77 10.38
N GLN A 273 -6.84 3.94 9.34
CA GLN A 273 -6.59 4.39 7.97
C GLN A 273 -7.79 5.09 7.33
N ASN A 274 -8.98 4.50 7.39
CA ASN A 274 -10.20 5.14 6.86
C ASN A 274 -11.47 4.59 7.50
N VAL A 275 -12.04 5.37 8.41
CA VAL A 275 -13.27 5.03 9.14
C VAL A 275 -14.46 4.73 8.20
N LYS A 276 -14.60 5.42 7.06
CA LYS A 276 -15.71 5.19 6.14
C LYS A 276 -15.61 3.82 5.49
N MET A 277 -14.43 3.45 5.00
CA MET A 277 -14.19 2.12 4.41
C MET A 277 -14.32 1.02 5.47
N ALA A 278 -13.83 1.26 6.69
CA ALA A 278 -13.96 0.34 7.82
C ALA A 278 -15.42 -0.02 8.11
N LEU A 279 -16.29 0.99 8.21
CA LEU A 279 -17.73 0.79 8.49
C LEU A 279 -18.43 0.00 7.39
N VAL A 280 -18.08 0.24 6.12
CA VAL A 280 -18.63 -0.53 5.00
C VAL A 280 -18.22 -2.00 5.10
N THR A 281 -16.94 -2.30 5.32
CA THR A 281 -16.43 -3.67 5.47
C THR A 281 -17.04 -4.38 6.68
N ILE A 282 -17.17 -3.70 7.81
CA ILE A 282 -17.77 -4.29 9.02
C ILE A 282 -19.26 -4.55 8.82
N SER A 283 -19.97 -3.71 8.06
CA SER A 283 -21.39 -3.90 7.79
C SER A 283 -21.64 -5.10 6.84
N THR A 284 -20.73 -5.39 5.92
CA THR A 284 -20.85 -6.53 4.98
C THR A 284 -20.40 -7.86 5.61
N THR A 285 -19.52 -7.82 6.61
CA THR A 285 -18.97 -9.02 7.27
C THR A 285 -20.04 -9.94 7.91
N PRO A 286 -21.06 -9.45 8.66
CA PRO A 286 -22.11 -10.29 9.21
C PRO A 286 -22.86 -11.11 8.16
N VAL A 287 -23.07 -10.56 6.96
CA VAL A 287 -23.74 -11.27 5.85
C VAL A 287 -22.89 -12.46 5.41
N ALA A 288 -21.58 -12.27 5.26
CA ALA A 288 -20.64 -13.35 4.94
C ALA A 288 -20.61 -14.42 6.03
N ILE A 289 -20.60 -14.02 7.31
CA ILE A 289 -20.65 -14.95 8.45
C ILE A 289 -21.96 -15.75 8.44
N LEU A 290 -23.10 -15.11 8.18
CA LEU A 290 -24.40 -15.78 8.15
C LEU A 290 -24.44 -16.83 7.03
N CYS A 291 -23.97 -16.49 5.82
CA CYS A 291 -23.82 -17.45 4.73
C CYS A 291 -22.91 -18.62 5.10
N ALA A 292 -21.75 -18.35 5.71
CA ALA A 292 -20.82 -19.39 6.14
C ALA A 292 -21.45 -20.31 7.21
N VAL A 293 -22.17 -19.76 8.19
CA VAL A 293 -22.86 -20.54 9.23
C VAL A 293 -23.90 -21.47 8.60
N ILE A 294 -24.70 -21.00 7.65
CA ILE A 294 -25.69 -21.84 6.94
C ILE A 294 -24.98 -23.01 6.25
N ILE A 295 -23.89 -22.73 5.52
CA ILE A 295 -23.11 -23.75 4.82
C ILE A 295 -22.52 -24.77 5.80
N ILE A 296 -21.90 -24.32 6.89
CA ILE A 296 -21.27 -25.19 7.89
C ILE A 296 -22.29 -26.10 8.57
N VAL A 297 -23.47 -25.57 8.94
CA VAL A 297 -24.53 -26.37 9.57
C VAL A 297 -25.04 -27.45 8.62
N GLN A 298 -25.20 -27.13 7.33
CA GLN A 298 -25.58 -28.12 6.33
C GLN A 298 -24.48 -29.16 6.11
N ALA A 299 -23.24 -28.72 5.90
CA ALA A 299 -22.09 -29.61 5.71
C ALA A 299 -21.96 -30.61 6.85
N LYS A 300 -22.05 -30.14 8.10
CA LYS A 300 -22.03 -31.01 9.29
C LYS A 300 -23.11 -32.09 9.24
N LYS A 301 -24.35 -31.72 8.89
CA LYS A 301 -25.46 -32.69 8.77
C LYS A 301 -25.17 -33.79 7.74
N TYR A 302 -24.53 -33.47 6.61
CA TYR A 302 -24.16 -34.46 5.60
C TYR A 302 -22.95 -35.30 6.02
N THR A 303 -21.95 -34.70 6.66
CA THR A 303 -20.80 -35.43 7.23
C THR A 303 -21.25 -36.42 8.31
N ASP A 304 -22.18 -36.02 9.19
CA ASP A 304 -22.72 -36.90 10.24
C ASP A 304 -23.46 -38.10 9.63
N LYS A 305 -24.22 -37.89 8.54
CA LYS A 305 -24.87 -38.97 7.79
C LYS A 305 -23.86 -39.91 7.12
N GLN A 306 -22.86 -39.34 6.46
CA GLN A 306 -21.80 -40.11 5.80
C GLN A 306 -21.02 -40.97 6.82
N GLN A 307 -20.68 -40.41 7.98
CA GLN A 307 -20.02 -41.16 9.05
C GLN A 307 -20.90 -42.30 9.58
N LYS A 308 -22.23 -42.08 9.66
CA LYS A 308 -23.17 -43.13 10.07
C LYS A 308 -23.22 -44.28 9.05
N GLU A 309 -23.34 -43.98 7.76
CA GLU A 309 -23.36 -45.00 6.70
C GLU A 309 -22.04 -45.79 6.62
N VAL A 310 -20.89 -45.11 6.74
CA VAL A 310 -19.57 -45.77 6.82
C VAL A 310 -19.47 -46.65 8.07
N GLY A 311 -20.04 -46.22 9.19
CA GLY A 311 -20.10 -47.02 10.42
C GLY A 311 -20.93 -48.30 10.26
N GLU A 312 -22.07 -48.23 9.57
CA GLU A 312 -22.92 -49.40 9.29
C GLU A 312 -22.23 -50.38 8.32
N LEU A 313 -21.46 -49.88 7.33
CA LEU A 313 -20.69 -50.71 6.40
C LEU A 313 -19.51 -51.44 7.07
N ASN A 314 -18.81 -50.79 8.00
CA ASN A 314 -17.66 -51.36 8.72
C ASN A 314 -18.06 -52.27 9.91
N ALA A 315 -19.36 -52.39 10.21
CA ALA A 315 -19.87 -53.20 11.30
C ALA A 315 -20.23 -54.65 10.90
N TYR A 316 -20.02 -55.03 9.62
CA TYR A 316 -20.05 -56.40 9.10
C TYR A 316 -18.63 -56.98 9.02
#